data_AF-A0A3P7LF72-F1
#
_entry.id   AF-A0A3P7LF72-F1
#
_cell.length_a   1.000
_cell.length_b   1.000
_cell.length_c   1.000
_cell.angle_alpha   90.00
_cell.angle_beta   90.00
_cell.angle_gamma   90.00
#
_symmetry.space_group_name_H-M   'P 1'
#
loop_
_entity.id
_entity.type
_entity.pdbx_description
1 polymer ?
#
loop_
_entity_poly.entity_id
_entity_poly.type
_entity_poly.pdbx_seq_one_letter_code
_entity_poly.pdbx_strand_id
1 'polypeptide(L)'
;MQGVPEILVELVKALRDHGLDIEGIYRVPGRSSRLHNFINYVNANPSVVSGNLAVATEPETLDSRTISSAIKRFLSLLPESVLNAEELLCAINERLDDREAASLTPVKLARILMAMRTFLEQKFEEVGVSNFALVYSGCRKWLYIFTVGIRRPK
;
A
#
# COMPACT_ATOMS: atom_id res chain seq x y z
N MET A 1 -2.99 -2.47 14.26
CA MET A 1 -2.60 -1.91 12.95
C MET A 1 -3.10 -0.48 12.86
N GLN A 2 -2.50 0.42 13.62
CA GLN A 2 -2.75 1.86 13.50
C GLN A 2 -1.60 2.39 12.64
N GLY A 3 -1.85 2.94 11.45
CA GLY A 3 -0.81 3.53 10.59
C GLY A 3 -0.93 3.21 9.10
N VAL A 4 -1.41 2.02 8.71
CA VAL A 4 -1.57 1.66 7.29
C VAL A 4 -2.95 2.10 6.78
N PRO A 5 -3.04 2.83 5.65
CA PRO A 5 -4.33 3.22 5.06
C PRO A 5 -5.22 2.01 4.74
N GLU A 6 -6.49 2.07 5.14
CA GLU A 6 -7.44 0.96 5.01
C GLU A 6 -7.61 0.51 3.54
N ILE A 7 -7.61 1.44 2.59
CA ILE A 7 -7.66 1.12 1.15
C ILE A 7 -6.49 0.27 0.69
N LEU A 8 -5.29 0.49 1.24
CA LEU A 8 -4.12 -0.31 0.90
C LEU A 8 -4.26 -1.72 1.49
N VAL A 9 -4.78 -1.83 2.72
CA VAL A 9 -5.07 -3.11 3.37
C VAL A 9 -6.07 -3.93 2.54
N GLU A 10 -7.18 -3.33 2.13
CA GLU A 10 -8.22 -4.01 1.36
C GLU A 10 -7.76 -4.39 -0.06
N LEU A 11 -6.99 -3.53 -0.74
CA LEU A 11 -6.41 -3.88 -2.04
C LEU A 11 -5.42 -5.05 -1.94
N VAL A 12 -4.62 -5.11 -0.88
CA VAL A 12 -3.68 -6.22 -0.64
C VAL A 12 -4.44 -7.51 -0.32
N LYS A 13 -5.51 -7.44 0.49
CA LYS A 13 -6.40 -8.60 0.74
C LYS A 13 -7.01 -9.12 -0.56
N ALA A 14 -7.64 -8.24 -1.35
CA ALA A 14 -8.23 -8.61 -2.63
C ALA A 14 -7.21 -9.24 -3.60
N LEU A 15 -5.97 -8.74 -3.60
CA LEU A 15 -4.90 -9.33 -4.40
C LEU A 15 -4.46 -10.71 -3.88
N ARG A 16 -4.42 -10.89 -2.55
CA ARG A 16 -4.08 -12.17 -1.93
C ARG A 16 -5.11 -13.25 -2.26
N ASP A 17 -6.39 -12.89 -2.25
CA ASP A 17 -7.49 -13.83 -2.43
C ASP A 17 -7.66 -14.27 -3.89
N HIS A 18 -7.26 -13.44 -4.87
CA HIS A 18 -7.58 -13.66 -6.28
C HIS A 18 -6.43 -13.46 -7.27
N GLY A 19 -5.23 -13.11 -6.82
CA GLY A 19 -4.25 -12.45 -7.69
C GLY A 19 -2.82 -12.92 -7.66
N LEU A 20 -2.43 -13.77 -6.70
CA LEU A 20 -1.04 -14.17 -6.54
C LEU A 20 -0.56 -15.14 -7.62
N ASP A 21 -1.47 -15.94 -8.19
CA ASP A 21 -1.14 -16.93 -9.22
C ASP A 21 -1.06 -16.33 -10.64
N ILE A 22 -1.36 -15.03 -10.79
CA ILE A 22 -1.31 -14.37 -12.10
C ILE A 22 0.13 -14.13 -12.53
N GLU A 23 0.49 -14.66 -13.69
CA GLU A 23 1.78 -14.40 -14.30
C GLU A 23 1.98 -12.89 -14.57
N GLY A 24 3.13 -12.41 -14.12
CA GLY A 24 3.54 -11.03 -14.29
C GLY A 24 2.77 -10.05 -13.40
N ILE A 25 2.22 -10.50 -12.27
CA ILE A 25 1.62 -9.61 -11.27
C ILE A 25 2.63 -8.52 -10.86
N TYR A 26 2.13 -7.28 -10.66
CA TYR A 26 2.91 -6.05 -10.51
C TYR A 26 3.73 -5.61 -11.74
N ARG A 27 4.19 -6.52 -12.61
CA ARG A 27 4.94 -6.20 -13.85
C ARG A 27 4.02 -5.71 -14.96
N VAL A 28 2.96 -6.47 -15.27
CA VAL A 28 2.03 -6.16 -16.36
C VAL A 28 0.97 -5.17 -15.87
N PRO A 29 0.76 -4.04 -16.56
CA PRO A 29 -0.25 -3.06 -16.14
C PRO A 29 -1.67 -3.60 -16.33
N GLY A 30 -2.54 -3.34 -15.36
CA GLY A 30 -3.99 -3.49 -15.52
C GLY A 30 -4.60 -2.48 -16.50
N ARG A 31 -5.85 -2.70 -16.89
CA ARG A 31 -6.54 -1.83 -17.88
C ARG A 31 -6.80 -0.44 -17.29
N SER A 32 -6.31 0.61 -17.95
CA SER A 32 -6.43 2.00 -17.47
C SER A 32 -7.87 2.46 -17.26
N SER A 33 -8.81 2.05 -18.13
CA SER A 33 -10.23 2.39 -18.00
C SER A 33 -10.85 1.79 -16.73
N ARG A 34 -10.52 0.53 -16.42
CA ARG A 34 -10.98 -0.14 -15.19
C ARG A 34 -10.39 0.51 -13.95
N LEU A 35 -9.09 0.82 -13.97
CA LEU A 35 -8.44 1.54 -12.88
C LEU A 35 -9.09 2.90 -12.63
N HIS A 36 -9.40 3.66 -13.69
CA HIS A 36 -10.04 4.96 -13.56
C HIS A 36 -11.47 4.83 -13.01
N ASN A 37 -12.25 3.88 -13.51
CA ASN A 37 -13.61 3.61 -13.02
C ASN A 37 -13.60 3.21 -11.54
N PHE A 38 -12.66 2.36 -11.13
CA PHE A 38 -12.48 1.97 -9.73
C PHE A 38 -12.16 3.18 -8.84
N ILE A 39 -11.19 4.00 -9.25
CA ILE A 39 -10.81 5.20 -8.51
C ILE A 39 -12.01 6.15 -8.38
N ASN A 40 -12.78 6.35 -9.45
CA ASN A 40 -13.98 7.19 -9.40
C ASN A 40 -15.05 6.61 -8.46
N TYR A 41 -15.26 5.30 -8.50
CA TYR A 41 -16.20 4.60 -7.62
C TYR A 41 -15.83 4.74 -6.15
N VAL A 42 -14.56 4.51 -5.79
CA VAL A 42 -14.06 4.66 -4.41
C VAL A 42 -14.16 6.10 -3.94
N ASN A 43 -13.82 7.07 -4.79
CA ASN A 43 -13.95 8.49 -4.45
C ASN A 43 -15.42 8.92 -4.25
N ALA A 44 -16.36 8.30 -4.96
CA ALA A 44 -17.79 8.55 -4.80
C ALA A 44 -18.40 7.81 -3.59
N ASN A 45 -17.80 6.69 -3.16
CA ASN A 45 -18.31 5.81 -2.12
C ASN A 45 -17.22 5.47 -1.09
N PRO A 46 -16.73 6.43 -0.28
CA PRO A 46 -15.62 6.21 0.63
C PRO A 46 -15.91 5.16 1.72
N SER A 47 -17.18 4.94 2.07
CA SER A 47 -17.61 3.92 3.03
C SER A 47 -17.37 2.48 2.56
N VAL A 48 -17.13 2.26 1.26
CA VAL A 48 -16.89 0.94 0.70
C VAL A 48 -15.49 0.40 1.05
N VAL A 49 -14.55 1.30 1.38
CA VAL A 49 -13.20 0.94 1.81
C VAL A 49 -13.20 0.20 3.15
N SER A 50 -14.21 0.41 4.00
CA SER A 50 -14.30 -0.23 5.31
C SER A 50 -14.91 -1.63 5.22
N GLY A 51 -14.14 -2.58 4.67
CA GLY A 51 -14.44 -4.02 4.66
C GLY A 51 -15.41 -4.50 3.57
N ASN A 52 -15.87 -3.61 2.68
CA ASN A 52 -16.79 -3.94 1.59
C ASN A 52 -16.14 -3.85 0.21
N LEU A 53 -14.81 -3.71 0.13
CA LEU A 53 -14.12 -3.63 -1.16
C LEU A 53 -14.35 -4.89 -2.00
N ALA A 54 -14.48 -6.05 -1.35
CA ALA A 54 -14.87 -7.33 -1.95
C ALA A 54 -16.20 -7.26 -2.73
N VAL A 55 -17.12 -6.39 -2.31
CA VAL A 55 -18.42 -6.16 -2.96
C VAL A 55 -18.30 -5.18 -4.13
N ALA A 56 -17.31 -4.28 -4.10
CA ALA A 56 -16.98 -3.40 -5.23
C ALA A 56 -16.13 -4.09 -6.31
N THR A 57 -15.42 -5.15 -5.92
CA THR A 57 -14.72 -6.09 -6.79
C THR A 57 -15.66 -7.21 -7.21
N GLU A 58 -16.74 -6.89 -7.92
CA GLU A 58 -17.31 -7.90 -8.82
C GLU A 58 -16.16 -8.42 -9.72
N PRO A 59 -16.04 -9.73 -9.98
CA PRO A 59 -14.90 -10.31 -10.70
C PRO A 59 -14.60 -9.65 -12.07
N GLU A 60 -15.59 -8.98 -12.63
CA GLU A 60 -15.51 -8.27 -13.91
C GLU A 60 -14.95 -6.83 -13.80
N THR A 61 -15.02 -6.20 -12.62
CA THR A 61 -14.65 -4.79 -12.41
C THR A 61 -13.18 -4.60 -12.03
N LEU A 62 -12.56 -5.54 -11.31
CA LEU A 62 -11.17 -5.43 -10.81
C LEU A 62 -10.40 -6.76 -10.92
N ASP A 63 -9.76 -6.98 -12.08
CA ASP A 63 -8.80 -8.06 -12.24
C ASP A 63 -7.50 -7.78 -11.45
N SER A 64 -6.75 -8.84 -11.12
CA SER A 64 -5.59 -8.76 -10.24
C SER A 64 -4.51 -7.79 -10.74
N ARG A 65 -4.37 -7.63 -12.05
CA ARG A 65 -3.48 -6.62 -12.65
C ARG A 65 -3.97 -5.21 -12.38
N THR A 66 -5.28 -4.96 -12.45
CA THR A 66 -5.90 -3.68 -12.10
C THR A 66 -5.74 -3.39 -10.61
N ILE A 67 -5.90 -4.37 -9.73
CA ILE A 67 -5.63 -4.23 -8.29
C ILE A 67 -4.16 -3.85 -8.05
N SER A 68 -3.21 -4.56 -8.69
CA SER A 68 -1.77 -4.24 -8.55
C SER A 68 -1.44 -2.83 -9.07
N SER A 69 -2.09 -2.39 -10.16
CA SER A 69 -1.97 -1.02 -10.67
C SER A 69 -2.57 0.00 -9.71
N ALA A 70 -3.68 -0.31 -9.03
CA ALA A 70 -4.28 0.56 -8.02
C ALA A 70 -3.36 0.74 -6.81
N ILE A 71 -2.73 -0.33 -6.33
CA ILE A 71 -1.73 -0.27 -5.26
C ILE A 71 -0.56 0.64 -5.66
N LYS A 72 0.03 0.41 -6.85
CA LYS A 72 1.13 1.24 -7.36
C LYS A 72 0.70 2.71 -7.49
N ARG A 73 -0.51 2.96 -8.00
CA ARG A 73 -1.04 4.32 -8.16
C ARG A 73 -1.22 5.00 -6.81
N PHE A 74 -1.77 4.31 -5.81
CA PHE A 74 -1.93 4.83 -4.46
C PHE A 74 -0.59 5.29 -3.88
N LEU A 75 0.41 4.40 -3.88
CA LEU A 75 1.74 4.70 -3.36
C LEU A 75 2.41 5.86 -4.11
N SER A 76 2.24 5.94 -5.44
CA SER A 76 2.78 7.04 -6.26
C SER A 76 2.11 8.39 -6.01
N LEU A 77 0.94 8.41 -5.38
CA LEU A 77 0.16 9.62 -5.11
C LEU A 77 0.36 10.15 -3.69
N LEU A 78 1.09 9.42 -2.84
CA LEU A 78 1.41 9.89 -1.50
C LEU A 78 2.23 11.19 -1.58
N PRO A 79 1.97 12.15 -0.68
CA PRO A 79 2.65 13.45 -0.71
C PRO A 79 4.16 13.32 -0.48
N GLU A 80 4.55 12.34 0.32
CA GLU A 80 5.93 11.95 0.57
C GLU A 80 6.11 10.49 0.20
N SER A 81 7.31 10.15 -0.28
CA SER A 81 7.66 8.75 -0.51
C SER A 81 7.70 8.04 0.83
N VAL A 82 6.98 6.92 0.95
CA VAL A 82 7.04 6.04 2.13
C VAL A 82 8.45 5.50 2.37
N LEU A 83 9.23 5.41 1.28
CA LEU A 83 10.59 4.90 1.30
C LEU A 83 11.58 5.95 0.80
N ASN A 84 12.55 6.27 1.63
CA ASN A 84 13.84 6.79 1.18
C ASN A 84 14.77 5.60 0.97
N ALA A 85 15.35 5.48 -0.23
CA ALA A 85 16.21 4.34 -0.57
C ALA A 85 17.45 4.27 0.33
N GLU A 86 18.01 5.41 0.73
CA GLU A 86 19.17 5.48 1.62
C GLU A 86 18.80 5.04 3.04
N GLU A 87 17.68 5.51 3.57
CA GLU A 87 17.18 5.10 4.90
C GLU A 87 16.85 3.61 4.93
N LEU A 88 16.23 3.09 3.87
CA LEU A 88 15.91 1.68 3.75
C LEU A 88 17.18 0.83 3.71
N LEU A 89 18.19 1.25 2.93
CA LEU A 89 19.48 0.55 2.87
C LEU A 89 20.20 0.58 4.22
N CYS A 90 20.21 1.72 4.91
CA CYS A 90 20.74 1.83 6.26
C CYS A 90 20.02 0.88 7.23
N ALA A 91 18.69 0.88 7.24
CA ALA A 91 17.89 0.02 8.12
C ALA A 91 18.08 -1.49 7.84
N ILE A 92 18.32 -1.86 6.58
CA ILE A 92 18.65 -3.24 6.21
C ILE A 92 20.07 -3.59 6.67
N ASN A 93 21.05 -2.71 6.44
CA ASN A 93 22.45 -2.96 6.79
C ASN A 93 22.68 -2.97 8.30
N GLU A 94 22.04 -2.09 9.07
CA GLU A 94 22.10 -2.08 10.55
C GLU A 94 21.57 -3.38 11.17
N ARG A 95 20.67 -4.08 10.48
CA ARG A 95 20.05 -5.32 10.96
C ARG A 95 20.71 -6.58 10.40
N LEU A 96 21.77 -6.43 9.61
CA LEU A 96 22.56 -7.53 9.06
C LEU A 96 24.00 -7.42 9.57
N ASP A 97 24.45 -8.40 10.34
CA ASP A 97 25.85 -8.46 10.77
C ASP A 97 26.80 -8.57 9.56
N ASP A 98 27.86 -7.76 9.55
CA ASP A 98 28.90 -7.69 8.51
C ASP A 98 29.65 -9.02 8.26
N ARG A 99 29.53 -9.98 9.18
CA ARG A 99 30.30 -11.23 9.16
C ARG A 99 29.88 -12.23 8.08
N GLU A 100 28.75 -12.03 7.41
CA GLU A 100 28.23 -12.94 6.38
C GLU A 100 28.04 -12.27 5.01
N ALA A 101 28.97 -11.41 4.62
CA ALA A 101 28.88 -10.60 3.39
C ALA A 101 28.80 -11.40 2.06
N ALA A 102 29.09 -12.70 2.04
CA ALA A 102 29.37 -13.41 0.79
C ALA A 102 28.21 -14.25 0.19
N SER A 103 27.12 -14.57 0.92
CA SER A 103 26.03 -15.36 0.33
C SER A 103 24.63 -14.99 0.82
N LEU A 104 23.68 -14.97 -0.12
CA LEU A 104 22.26 -14.69 0.13
C LEU A 104 21.57 -16.01 0.49
N THR A 105 21.72 -16.45 1.74
CA THR A 105 21.07 -17.68 2.22
C THR A 105 19.55 -17.45 2.38
N PRO A 106 18.71 -18.50 2.33
CA PRO A 106 17.27 -18.36 2.58
C PRO A 106 16.94 -17.71 3.93
N VAL A 107 17.74 -18.00 4.96
CA VAL A 107 17.61 -17.40 6.31
C VAL A 107 17.92 -15.90 6.26
N LYS A 108 18.98 -15.51 5.54
CA LYS A 108 19.34 -14.10 5.37
C LYS A 108 18.27 -13.34 4.59
N LEU A 109 17.73 -13.94 3.52
CA LEU A 109 16.61 -13.36 2.78
C LEU A 109 15.38 -13.14 3.68
N ALA A 110 15.00 -14.14 4.48
CA ALA A 110 13.89 -14.01 5.42
C ALA A 110 14.11 -12.87 6.43
N ARG A 111 15.33 -12.73 6.97
CA ARG A 111 15.70 -11.63 7.86
C ARG A 111 15.63 -10.26 7.17
N ILE A 112 16.12 -10.15 5.94
CA ILE A 112 16.03 -8.93 5.12
C ILE A 112 14.56 -8.54 4.92
N LEU A 113 13.72 -9.49 4.50
CA LEU A 113 12.31 -9.24 4.27
C LEU A 113 11.57 -8.81 5.55
N MET A 114 11.92 -9.40 6.69
CA MET A 114 11.38 -8.99 7.99
C MET A 114 11.84 -7.59 8.39
N ALA A 115 13.12 -7.25 8.20
CA ALA A 115 13.65 -5.91 8.45
C ALA A 115 12.95 -4.86 7.58
N MET A 116 12.81 -5.13 6.28
CA MET A 116 12.08 -4.27 5.34
C MET A 116 10.63 -4.08 5.78
N ARG A 117 9.95 -5.16 6.19
CA ARG A 117 8.57 -5.10 6.67
C ARG A 117 8.45 -4.19 7.90
N THR A 118 9.28 -4.39 8.92
CA THR A 118 9.22 -3.58 10.15
C THR A 118 9.51 -2.11 9.87
N PHE A 119 10.50 -1.81 9.01
CA PHE A 119 10.80 -0.44 8.62
C PHE A 119 9.61 0.22 7.89
N LEU A 120 8.98 -0.50 6.96
CA LEU A 120 7.79 -0.02 6.27
C LEU A 120 6.63 0.24 7.22
N GLU A 121 6.35 -0.68 8.16
CA GLU A 121 5.31 -0.50 9.17
C GLU A 121 5.55 0.78 10.00
N GLN A 122 6.79 1.03 10.42
CA GLN A 122 7.18 2.26 11.13
C GLN A 122 6.98 3.52 10.27
N LYS A 123 7.40 3.50 9.00
CA LYS A 123 7.22 4.65 8.11
C LYS A 123 5.77 4.99 7.85
N PHE A 124 4.90 3.99 7.72
CA PHE A 124 3.46 4.22 7.62
C PHE A 124 2.87 4.81 8.91
N GLU A 125 3.37 4.41 10.08
CA GLU A 125 2.99 5.02 11.36
C GLU A 125 3.44 6.50 11.44
N GLU A 126 4.69 6.81 11.07
CA GLU A 126 5.22 8.19 11.04
C GLU A 126 4.43 9.11 10.11
N VAL A 127 4.13 8.66 8.88
CA VAL A 127 3.31 9.39 7.92
C VAL A 127 1.85 9.53 8.41
N GLY A 128 1.34 8.49 9.08
CA GLY A 128 0.04 8.44 9.76
C GLY A 128 -0.14 9.48 10.86
N VAL A 129 0.93 9.78 11.61
CA VAL A 129 0.93 10.71 12.74
C VAL A 129 1.10 12.17 12.30
N SER A 130 1.82 12.41 11.19
CA SER A 130 2.31 13.75 10.88
C SER A 130 1.51 14.54 9.83
N ASN A 131 0.86 13.94 8.81
CA ASN A 131 0.38 14.76 7.68
C ASN A 131 -0.78 14.16 6.86
N PHE A 132 -2.00 14.28 7.36
CA PHE A 132 -3.18 14.13 6.49
C PHE A 132 -4.27 15.18 6.73
N ALA A 133 -3.93 16.23 7.46
CA ALA A 133 -4.63 17.49 7.33
C ALA A 133 -4.00 18.26 6.15
N LEU A 134 -4.79 18.47 5.09
CA LEU A 134 -4.58 19.46 4.02
C LEU A 134 -3.52 19.18 2.94
N VAL A 135 -3.93 18.52 1.86
CA VAL A 135 -3.44 18.84 0.51
C VAL A 135 -4.62 18.95 -0.46
N TYR A 136 -5.07 20.17 -0.72
CA TYR A 136 -5.97 20.50 -1.83
C TYR A 136 -5.13 20.93 -3.04
N SER A 137 -5.17 20.15 -4.13
CA SER A 137 -4.73 20.63 -5.44
C SER A 137 -5.43 19.88 -6.58
N GLY A 138 -6.48 20.54 -7.09
CA GLY A 138 -6.87 20.69 -8.50
C GLY A 138 -7.15 19.48 -9.40
N CYS A 139 -6.39 18.38 -9.34
CA CYS A 139 -6.47 17.28 -10.32
C CYS A 139 -6.06 15.89 -9.79
N ARG A 140 -5.85 15.71 -8.47
CA ARG A 140 -5.48 14.43 -7.86
C ARG A 140 -6.63 13.88 -7.00
N LYS A 141 -7.46 12.97 -7.53
CA LYS A 141 -8.55 12.33 -6.77
C LYS A 141 -8.19 10.91 -6.32
N TRP A 142 -7.65 10.86 -5.09
CA TRP A 142 -7.83 9.86 -4.02
C TRP A 142 -8.06 10.69 -2.75
N LEU A 143 -9.03 11.62 -2.83
CA LEU A 143 -9.30 12.58 -1.77
C LEU A 143 -9.91 11.79 -0.60
N TYR A 144 -9.58 12.15 0.64
CA TYR A 144 -9.91 11.37 1.86
C TYR A 144 -8.99 10.19 2.14
N ILE A 145 -7.69 10.44 2.05
CA ILE A 145 -6.90 10.09 3.23
C ILE A 145 -7.50 10.94 4.37
N PHE A 146 -8.29 10.32 5.24
CA PHE A 146 -8.83 10.79 6.55
C PHE A 146 -10.33 11.03 6.59
N THR A 147 -11.05 10.13 7.27
CA THR A 147 -12.01 10.54 8.30
C THR A 147 -11.88 9.62 9.53
N VAL A 148 -11.34 10.21 10.61
CA VAL A 148 -11.58 9.91 12.03
C VAL A 148 -11.16 8.53 12.58
N GLY A 149 -9.89 8.44 12.95
CA GLY A 149 -9.38 7.47 13.94
C GLY A 149 -9.13 8.09 15.33
N ILE A 150 -9.82 9.17 15.72
CA ILE A 150 -9.76 9.67 17.11
C ILE A 150 -11.00 9.14 17.83
N ARG A 151 -10.83 8.00 18.53
CA ARG A 151 -11.75 7.63 19.62
C ARG A 151 -11.69 8.76 20.66
N ARG A 152 -12.80 9.46 20.90
CA ARG A 152 -12.95 10.24 22.13
C ARG A 152 -13.08 9.26 23.31
N PRO A 153 -12.40 9.49 24.44
CA PRO A 153 -12.71 8.77 25.67
C PRO A 153 -14.13 9.15 26.13
N LYS A 154 -14.83 8.17 26.71
CA LYS A 154 -16.06 8.41 27.48
C LYS A 154 -15.76 9.24 28.72
#